data_AF-A0A2G6UQC5-F1
#
_entry.id   AF-A0A2G6UQC5-F1
#
_cell.length_a   1.000
_cell.length_b   1.000
_cell.length_c   1.000
_cell.angle_alpha   90.00
_cell.angle_beta   90.00
_cell.angle_gamma   90.00
#
_symmetry.space_group_name_H-M   'P 1'
#
loop_
_entity.id
_entity.type
_entity.pdbx_description
1 polymer ?
#
loop_
_entity_poly.entity_id
_entity_poly.type
_entity_poly.pdbx_seq_one_letter_code
_entity_poly.pdbx_strand_id
1 'polypeptide(L)' 'MLQIILPIVFIIFGIFLKTTTSPGFKSSKRFAIMFIILGISTLTAKFILMYLKSK' A
#
# COMPACT_ATOMS: atom_id res chain seq x y z
N MET A 1 -11.48 11.42 1.09
CA MET A 1 -10.12 11.70 0.57
C MET A 1 -9.06 10.88 1.31
N LEU A 2 -9.01 10.93 2.65
CA LEU A 2 -8.01 10.22 3.48
C LEU A 2 -7.97 8.69 3.25
N GLN A 3 -9.13 8.07 3.05
CA GLN A 3 -9.25 6.63 2.83
C GLN A 3 -8.76 6.14 1.43
N ILE A 4 -8.35 7.02 0.51
CA ILE A 4 -7.72 6.64 -0.79
C ILE A 4 -6.24 7.03 -0.77
N ILE A 5 -5.93 8.18 -0.18
CA ILE A 5 -4.56 8.64 0.02
C ILE A 5 -3.75 7.65 0.87
N LEU A 6 -4.33 7.12 1.94
CA LEU A 6 -3.63 6.19 2.83
C LEU A 6 -3.15 4.90 2.12
N PRO A 7 -3.99 4.16 1.36
CA PRO A 7 -3.50 3.00 0.62
C PRO A 7 -2.49 3.35 -0.48
N ILE A 8 -2.62 4.52 -1.12
CA ILE A 8 -1.61 5.00 -2.08
C ILE A 8 -0.26 5.21 -1.39
N VAL A 9 -0.25 5.86 -0.20
CA VAL A 9 0.97 6.07 0.60
C VAL A 9 1.58 4.73 1.01
N PHE A 10 0.78 3.73 1.41
CA PHE A 10 1.30 2.40 1.73
C PHE A 10 1.95 1.70 0.54
N ILE A 11 1.37 1.80 -0.66
CA ILE A 11 1.98 1.24 -1.87
C ILE A 11 3.30 1.95 -2.18
N ILE A 12 3.31 3.28 -2.19
CA ILE A 12 4.51 4.07 -2.48
C ILE A 12 5.61 3.78 -1.46
N PHE A 13 5.26 3.73 -0.17
CA PHE A 13 6.20 3.43 0.91
C PHE A 13 6.72 1.99 0.84
N GLY A 14 5.85 1.03 0.50
CA GLY A 14 6.25 -0.36 0.27
C GLY A 14 7.19 -0.52 -0.92
N ILE A 15 6.94 0.18 -2.03
CA ILE A 15 7.86 0.23 -3.18
C ILE A 15 9.19 0.88 -2.79
N PHE A 16 9.15 2.00 -2.07
CA PHE A 16 10.34 2.67 -1.56
C PHE A 16 11.20 1.75 -0.68
N LEU A 17 10.58 1.03 0.27
CA LEU A 17 11.26 0.05 1.12
C LEU A 17 11.85 -1.12 0.32
N LYS A 18 11.21 -1.53 -0.77
CA LYS A 18 11.73 -2.58 -1.64
C LYS A 18 12.98 -2.12 -2.41
N THR A 19 12.94 -0.89 -2.93
CA THR A 19 13.99 -0.31 -3.79
C THR A 19 15.18 0.23 -3.00
N THR A 20 14.97 0.75 -1.79
CA THR A 20 16.04 1.35 -0.98
C THR A 20 17.15 0.34 -0.67
N THR A 21 18.41 0.74 -0.82
CA THR A 21 19.59 -0.10 -0.57
C THR A 21 20.30 0.25 0.74
N SER A 22 19.76 1.21 1.49
CA SER A 22 20.36 1.67 2.73
C SER A 22 20.39 0.55 3.78
N PRO A 23 21.53 0.31 4.45
CA PRO A 23 21.69 -0.75 5.44
C PRO A 23 20.75 -0.61 6.65
N GLY A 24 20.28 0.60 6.96
CA GLY A 24 19.29 0.83 8.01
C GLY A 24 17.91 0.22 7.73
N PHE A 25 17.57 -0.03 6.47
CA PHE A 25 16.27 -0.59 6.05
C PHE A 25 16.33 -2.08 5.68
N LYS A 26 17.47 -2.75 5.93
CA LYS A 26 17.69 -4.16 5.54
C LYS A 26 16.68 -5.11 6.22
N SER A 27 16.35 -4.86 7.48
CA SER A 27 15.30 -5.58 8.21
C SER A 27 13.90 -5.23 7.69
N SER A 28 13.67 -3.94 7.42
CA SER A 28 12.38 -3.40 6.97
C SER A 28 11.98 -3.86 5.56
N LYS A 29 12.92 -4.32 4.73
CA LYS A 29 12.63 -4.89 3.40
C LYS A 29 11.63 -6.05 3.41
N ARG A 30 11.59 -6.83 4.49
CA ARG A 30 10.62 -7.93 4.62
C ARG A 30 9.18 -7.41 4.73
N PHE A 31 9.01 -6.24 5.34
CA PHE A 31 7.70 -5.58 5.48
C PHE A 31 7.26 -4.84 4.22
N ALA A 32 8.18 -4.56 3.27
CA ALA A 32 7.86 -3.91 2.00
C ALA A 32 6.72 -4.63 1.26
N ILE A 33 6.78 -5.96 1.21
CA ILE A 33 5.75 -6.80 0.61
C ILE A 33 4.41 -6.67 1.34
N MET A 34 4.42 -6.61 2.68
CA MET A 34 3.19 -6.46 3.47
C MET A 34 2.53 -5.10 3.21
N PHE A 35 3.30 -4.02 3.15
CA PHE A 35 2.77 -2.69 2.84
C PHE A 35 2.18 -2.60 1.43
N ILE A 36 2.83 -3.22 0.44
CA ILE A 36 2.32 -3.26 -0.94
C ILE A 36 1.00 -4.05 -0.99
N ILE A 37 0.95 -5.25 -0.41
CA ILE A 37 -0.25 -6.09 -0.38
C ILE A 37 -1.39 -5.36 0.33
N LEU A 38 -1.11 -4.77 1.51
CA LEU A 38 -2.10 -4.03 2.28
C LEU A 38 -2.67 -2.87 1.48
N GLY A 39 -1.80 -2.07 0.85
CA GLY A 39 -2.21 -0.93 0.04
C GLY A 39 -3.09 -1.34 -1.15
N ILE A 40 -2.71 -2.39 -1.88
CA ILE A 40 -3.49 -2.92 -3.02
C ILE A 40 -4.83 -3.48 -2.54
N SER A 41 -4.83 -4.34 -1.51
CA SER A 41 -6.06 -4.94 -0.95
C SER A 41 -7.06 -3.86 -0.54
N THR A 42 -6.60 -2.83 0.15
CA THR A 42 -7.46 -1.75 0.64
C THR A 42 -8.01 -0.91 -0.52
N LEU A 43 -7.21 -0.66 -1.57
CA LEU A 43 -7.65 0.02 -2.79
C LEU A 43 -8.71 -0.79 -3.54
N THR A 44 -8.50 -2.10 -3.70
CA THR A 44 -9.46 -3.00 -4.36
C THR A 44 -10.77 -3.06 -3.59
N ALA A 45 -10.73 -3.24 -2.27
CA ALA A 45 -11.93 -3.21 -1.43
C ALA A 45 -12.69 -1.88 -1.55
N LYS A 46 -11.95 -0.76 -1.63
CA LYS A 46 -12.53 0.56 -1.88
C LYS A 46 -13.27 0.65 -3.20
N PHE A 47 -12.65 0.15 -4.27
CA PHE A 47 -13.22 0.14 -5.60
C PHE A 47 -14.50 -0.70 -5.66
N ILE A 48 -14.49 -1.88 -5.03
CA ILE A 48 -15.65 -2.76 -4.93
C ILE A 48 -16.79 -2.05 -4.18
N LEU A 49 -16.51 -1.45 -3.01
CA LEU A 49 -17.52 -0.72 -2.24
C LEU A 49 -18.08 0.48 -3.01
N MET A 50 -17.24 1.21 -3.75
CA MET A 50 -17.68 2.33 -4.56
C MET A 50 -18.59 1.87 -5.71
N TYR A 51 -18.24 0.76 -6.37
CA TYR A 51 -19.05 0.16 -7.41
C TYR A 51 -20.41 -0.32 -6.86
N LEU A 52 -20.41 -1.01 -5.71
CA LEU A 52 -21.63 -1.47 -5.06
C LEU A 52 -22.53 -0.32 -4.58
N LYS A 53 -21.95 0.77 -4.07
CA LYS A 53 -22.70 1.95 -3.63
C LYS A 53 -23.27 2.76 -4.81
N SER A 54 -22.67 2.63 -5.99
CA SER A 54 -23.11 3.33 -7.19
C SER A 54 -24.27 2.63 -7.91
N LYS A 55 -24.64 1.43 -7.49
CA LYS A 55 -25.74 0.63 -8.03
C LYS A 55 -26.92 0.65 -7.06
#